data_AF-A0A7C7L158-F1
#
_entry.id   AF-A0A7C7L158-F1
#
_cell.length_a   1.000
_cell.length_b   1.000
_cell.length_c   1.000
_cell.angle_alpha   90.00
_cell.angle_beta   90.00
_cell.angle_gamma   90.00
#
_symmetry.space_group_name_H-M   'P 1'
#
loop_
_entity.id
_entity.type
_entity.pdbx_description
1 polymer ?
#
loop_
_entity_poly.entity_id
_entity_poly.type
_entity_poly.pdbx_seq_one_letter_code
_entity_poly.pdbx_strand_id
1 'polypeptide(L)'
;MMMTMTVSNGFPSDIRVIEAEPIFTHEKARTPLKFGGVVMAEALFFKCRVKVENRRGNVAEGWGGIFLADFWAWPSAVVEHEQRERVMREVSIEYTKLLNEYSKFAHPIDIFLETEDELKRITTQVCQRLGTYECTEEWHFF
;
A
#
# COMPACT_ATOMS: atom_id res chain seq x y z
N MET A 1 -21.73 16.81 -25.21
CA MET A 1 -21.91 15.39 -25.58
C MET A 1 -21.52 14.57 -24.37
N MET A 2 -22.51 14.17 -23.55
CA MET A 2 -22.26 13.36 -22.35
C MET A 2 -21.84 11.96 -22.82
N MET A 3 -20.60 11.60 -22.51
CA MET A 3 -20.07 10.27 -22.74
C MET A 3 -20.60 9.40 -21.58
N THR A 4 -21.68 8.67 -21.84
CA THR A 4 -22.17 7.64 -20.94
C THR A 4 -21.08 6.57 -20.85
N MET A 5 -20.32 6.60 -19.75
CA MET A 5 -19.49 5.49 -19.30
C MET A 5 -20.41 4.29 -19.17
N THR A 6 -20.37 3.40 -20.15
CA THR A 6 -20.99 2.08 -20.03
C THR A 6 -20.16 1.35 -18.99
N VAL A 7 -20.69 1.24 -17.77
CA VAL A 7 -20.17 0.32 -16.75
C VAL A 7 -20.16 -1.05 -17.42
N SER A 8 -18.98 -1.51 -17.83
CA SER A 8 -18.82 -2.85 -18.35
C SER A 8 -19.34 -3.80 -17.28
N ASN A 9 -20.33 -4.63 -17.61
CA ASN A 9 -20.71 -5.77 -16.77
C ASN A 9 -19.41 -6.50 -16.38
N GLY A 10 -19.14 -6.60 -15.08
CA GLY A 10 -17.87 -7.12 -14.55
C GLY A 10 -17.50 -8.50 -15.10
N PHE A 11 -16.21 -8.77 -15.22
CA PHE A 11 -15.74 -10.05 -15.77
C PHE A 11 -15.93 -11.17 -14.76
N PRO A 12 -16.17 -12.43 -15.20
CA PRO A 12 -16.22 -13.59 -14.29
C PRO A 12 -14.92 -13.81 -13.49
N SER A 13 -13.81 -13.22 -13.94
CA SER A 13 -12.51 -13.23 -13.28
C SER A 13 -12.31 -12.09 -12.28
N ASP A 14 -13.22 -11.11 -12.21
CA ASP A 14 -13.17 -10.06 -11.17
C ASP A 14 -13.15 -10.71 -9.79
N ILE A 15 -12.41 -10.07 -8.89
CA ILE A 15 -12.15 -10.58 -7.56
C ILE A 15 -12.73 -9.67 -6.49
N ARG A 16 -13.05 -10.27 -5.34
CA ARG A 16 -13.36 -9.60 -4.09
C ARG A 16 -12.36 -10.06 -3.04
N VAL A 17 -11.87 -9.11 -2.23
CA VAL A 17 -10.98 -9.41 -1.11
C VAL A 17 -11.79 -10.10 -0.01
N ILE A 18 -11.34 -11.28 0.41
CA ILE A 18 -11.88 -12.00 1.59
C ILE A 18 -11.05 -11.66 2.81
N GLU A 19 -9.73 -11.64 2.63
CA GLU A 19 -8.77 -11.45 3.70
C GLU A 19 -7.49 -10.88 3.11
N ALA A 20 -6.91 -9.90 3.80
CA ALA A 20 -5.62 -9.32 3.54
C ALA A 20 -4.86 -9.27 4.87
N GLU A 21 -3.70 -9.90 4.92
CA GLU A 21 -2.90 -10.08 6.13
C GLU A 21 -1.51 -9.44 5.95
N PRO A 22 -1.21 -8.37 6.71
CA PRO A 22 0.07 -7.69 6.60
C PRO A 22 1.14 -8.37 7.46
N ILE A 23 2.31 -8.60 6.88
CA ILE A 23 3.46 -9.25 7.51
C ILE A 23 4.68 -8.36 7.34
N PHE A 24 5.42 -8.15 8.43
CA PHE A 24 6.56 -7.25 8.47
C PHE A 24 7.81 -7.99 8.94
N THR A 25 8.90 -7.90 8.18
CA THR A 25 10.22 -8.42 8.56
C THR A 25 11.30 -7.40 8.26
N HIS A 26 12.30 -7.28 9.12
CA HIS A 26 13.50 -6.50 8.80
C HIS A 26 14.46 -7.38 8.02
N GLU A 27 14.77 -6.98 6.80
CA GLU A 27 15.59 -7.77 5.87
C GLU A 27 16.88 -7.02 5.56
N LYS A 28 17.99 -7.76 5.62
CA LYS A 28 19.32 -7.25 5.27
C LYS A 28 19.60 -7.49 3.80
N ALA A 29 19.93 -6.43 3.08
CA ALA A 29 20.30 -6.53 1.69
C ALA A 29 21.62 -7.30 1.56
N ARG A 30 21.68 -8.28 0.65
CA ARG A 30 22.93 -9.01 0.33
C ARG A 30 24.05 -8.05 -0.07
N THR A 31 23.70 -6.96 -0.73
CA THR A 31 24.57 -5.83 -1.03
C THR A 31 23.76 -4.56 -0.80
N PRO A 32 24.30 -3.55 -0.09
CA PRO A 32 23.55 -2.34 0.19
C PRO A 32 22.99 -1.69 -1.07
N LEU A 33 21.70 -1.37 -1.04
CA LEU A 33 21.04 -0.65 -2.11
C LEU A 33 21.47 0.82 -2.04
N LYS A 34 22.04 1.33 -3.13
CA LYS A 34 22.48 2.72 -3.22
C LYS A 34 21.74 3.43 -4.32
N PHE A 35 21.00 4.47 -3.96
CA PHE A 35 20.33 5.35 -4.91
C PHE A 35 20.59 6.79 -4.49
N GLY A 36 21.21 7.56 -5.38
CA GLY A 36 21.74 8.89 -5.05
C GLY A 36 22.75 8.86 -3.90
N GLY A 37 22.55 9.73 -2.91
CA GLY A 37 23.39 9.82 -1.71
C GLY A 37 23.01 8.84 -0.59
N VAL A 38 21.92 8.07 -0.75
CA VAL A 38 21.40 7.17 0.28
C VAL A 38 21.93 5.76 0.09
N VAL A 39 22.37 5.13 1.18
CA VAL A 39 22.75 3.71 1.24
C VAL A 39 21.83 3.00 2.23
N MET A 40 21.09 2.00 1.75
CA MET A 40 20.17 1.19 2.53
C MET A 40 20.71 -0.24 2.63
N ALA A 41 21.20 -0.62 3.81
CA ALA A 41 21.74 -1.96 4.08
C ALA A 41 20.70 -2.91 4.71
N GLU A 42 19.72 -2.34 5.41
CA GLU A 42 18.61 -3.02 6.05
C GLU A 42 17.36 -2.18 5.84
N ALA A 43 16.22 -2.82 5.64
CA ALA A 43 14.95 -2.15 5.44
C ALA A 43 13.80 -2.99 5.98
N LEU A 44 12.72 -2.31 6.37
CA LEU A 44 11.48 -2.98 6.68
C LEU A 44 10.83 -3.52 5.41
N PHE A 45 10.71 -4.84 5.31
CA PHE A 45 10.01 -5.52 4.23
C PHE A 45 8.56 -5.78 4.63
N PHE A 46 7.65 -5.23 3.84
CA PHE A 46 6.21 -5.44 3.97
C PHE A 46 5.79 -6.51 2.97
N LYS A 47 5.18 -7.59 3.45
CA LYS A 47 4.46 -8.59 2.66
C LYS A 47 2.98 -8.52 3.00
N CYS A 48 2.14 -8.79 2.01
CA CYS A 48 0.72 -8.98 2.23
C CYS A 48 0.28 -10.29 1.57
N ARG A 49 -0.34 -11.17 2.36
CA ARG A 49 -1.07 -12.34 1.86
C ARG A 49 -2.50 -11.90 1.61
N VAL A 50 -3.00 -12.09 0.39
CA VAL A 50 -4.36 -11.72 0.03
C VAL A 50 -5.11 -12.93 -0.46
N LYS A 51 -6.21 -13.24 0.21
CA LYS A 51 -7.18 -14.25 -0.19
C LYS A 51 -8.35 -13.57 -0.87
N VAL A 52 -8.71 -14.08 -2.04
CA VAL A 52 -9.75 -13.51 -2.88
C VAL A 52 -10.72 -14.58 -3.36
N GLU A 53 -11.94 -14.18 -3.63
CA GLU A 53 -12.88 -14.98 -4.42
C GLU A 53 -13.19 -14.29 -5.73
N ASN A 54 -13.45 -15.06 -6.77
CA ASN A 54 -14.00 -14.52 -8.02
C ASN A 54 -15.52 -14.68 -8.09
N ARG A 55 -16.15 -14.09 -9.11
CA ARG A 55 -17.61 -14.19 -9.34
C ARG A 55 -18.12 -15.61 -9.58
N ARG A 56 -17.24 -16.58 -9.84
CA ARG A 56 -17.59 -18.01 -9.95
C ARG A 56 -17.58 -18.74 -8.61
N GLY A 57 -17.21 -18.07 -7.52
CA GLY A 57 -17.05 -18.65 -6.19
C GLY A 57 -15.72 -19.38 -5.99
N ASN A 58 -14.78 -19.31 -6.94
CA ASN A 58 -13.46 -19.90 -6.76
C ASN A 58 -12.63 -19.01 -5.86
N VAL A 59 -11.94 -19.62 -4.89
CA VAL A 59 -11.07 -18.94 -3.94
C VAL A 59 -9.61 -19.18 -4.31
N ALA A 60 -8.79 -18.13 -4.24
CA ALA A 60 -7.35 -18.20 -4.43
C ALA A 60 -6.63 -17.33 -3.40
N GLU A 61 -5.34 -17.63 -3.21
CA GLU A 61 -4.44 -16.84 -2.39
C GLU A 61 -3.26 -16.37 -3.24
N GLY A 62 -2.84 -15.13 -3.02
CA GLY A 62 -1.66 -14.54 -3.62
C GLY A 62 -0.84 -13.76 -2.61
N TRP A 63 0.39 -13.42 -3.00
CA TRP A 63 1.35 -12.71 -2.17
C TRP A 63 1.87 -11.49 -2.93
N GLY A 64 1.90 -10.34 -2.25
CA GLY A 64 2.62 -9.15 -2.68
C GLY A 64 3.66 -8.78 -1.63
N GLY A 65 4.71 -8.06 -2.02
CA GLY A 65 5.67 -7.54 -1.07
C GLY A 65 6.55 -6.42 -1.63
N ILE A 66 6.93 -5.50 -0.76
CA ILE A 66 7.74 -4.33 -1.08
C ILE A 66 8.59 -3.93 0.12
N PHE A 67 9.78 -3.38 -0.12
CA PHE A 67 10.55 -2.71 0.93
C PHE A 67 9.95 -1.34 1.20
N LEU A 68 9.64 -1.04 2.46
CA LEU A 68 9.21 0.28 2.90
C LEU A 68 10.44 1.18 3.00
N ALA A 69 10.88 1.70 1.85
CA ALA A 69 12.09 2.50 1.71
C ALA A 69 11.85 3.97 2.09
N ASP A 70 11.72 4.23 3.38
CA ASP A 70 11.47 5.56 3.96
C ASP A 70 12.50 6.61 3.51
N PHE A 71 13.75 6.21 3.31
CA PHE A 71 14.82 7.08 2.84
C PHE A 71 14.57 7.71 1.47
N TRP A 72 13.72 7.10 0.64
CA TRP A 72 13.33 7.65 -0.68
C TRP A 72 11.94 8.26 -0.67
N ALA A 73 11.09 7.88 0.30
CA ALA A 73 9.78 8.49 0.49
C ALA A 73 9.87 9.89 1.13
N TRP A 74 10.91 10.17 1.92
CA TRP A 74 11.16 11.51 2.48
C TRP A 74 12.42 12.13 1.89
N PRO A 75 12.31 13.27 1.17
CA PRO A 75 13.47 14.00 0.66
C PRO A 75 14.26 14.73 1.76
N SER A 76 13.62 14.96 2.92
CA SER A 76 14.18 15.63 4.10
C SER A 76 14.71 14.61 5.12
N ALA A 77 15.74 15.01 5.86
CA ALA A 77 16.31 14.25 6.97
C ALA A 77 15.86 14.77 8.35
N VAL A 78 14.85 15.64 8.42
CA VAL A 78 14.39 16.23 9.69
C VAL A 78 13.62 15.22 10.53
N VAL A 79 12.86 14.33 9.89
CA VAL A 79 12.17 13.23 10.57
C VAL A 79 13.11 12.03 10.63
N GLU A 80 13.35 11.54 11.86
CA GLU A 80 14.19 10.37 12.10
C GLU A 80 13.68 9.11 11.38
N HIS A 81 14.60 8.23 10.99
CA HIS A 81 14.29 6.98 10.28
C HIS A 81 13.22 6.13 10.98
N GLU A 82 13.35 5.89 12.28
CA GLU A 82 12.39 5.08 13.05
C GLU A 82 10.96 5.64 12.99
N GLN A 83 10.84 6.97 13.01
CA GLN A 83 9.54 7.63 12.93
C GLN A 83 8.93 7.52 11.52
N ARG A 84 9.74 7.66 10.47
CA ARG A 84 9.29 7.47 9.07
C ARG A 84 8.90 6.02 8.79
N GLU A 85 9.70 5.06 9.24
CA GLU A 85 9.40 3.62 9.12
C GLU A 85 8.07 3.30 9.84
N ARG A 86 7.86 3.83 11.05
CA ARG A 86 6.62 3.66 11.81
C ARG A 86 5.42 4.19 11.05
N VAL A 87 5.51 5.37 10.44
CA VAL A 87 4.44 5.92 9.59
C VAL A 87 4.09 4.96 8.46
N MET A 88 5.08 4.49 7.70
CA MET A 88 4.83 3.60 6.55
C MET A 88 4.20 2.27 6.98
N ARG A 89 4.65 1.71 8.11
CA ARG A 89 4.04 0.50 8.70
C ARG A 89 2.58 0.74 9.06
N GLU A 90 2.27 1.83 9.76
CA GLU A 90 0.90 2.14 10.18
C GLU A 90 -0.02 2.40 8.97
N VAL A 91 0.44 3.12 7.94
CA VAL A 91 -0.31 3.29 6.69
C VAL A 91 -0.61 1.94 6.03
N SER A 92 0.39 1.05 5.97
CA SER A 92 0.22 -0.29 5.39
C SER A 92 -0.81 -1.12 6.15
N ILE A 93 -0.81 -1.03 7.49
CA ILE A 93 -1.79 -1.71 8.36
C ILE A 93 -3.20 -1.17 8.12
N GLU A 94 -3.39 0.14 8.16
CA GLU A 94 -4.72 0.75 8.00
C GLU A 94 -5.27 0.54 6.57
N TYR A 95 -4.43 0.62 5.55
CA TYR A 95 -4.84 0.31 4.18
C TYR A 95 -5.23 -1.16 4.02
N THR A 96 -4.52 -2.08 4.67
CA THR A 96 -4.89 -3.50 4.68
C THR A 96 -6.24 -3.73 5.34
N LYS A 97 -6.58 -3.00 6.41
CA LYS A 97 -7.93 -3.04 7.01
C LYS A 97 -8.99 -2.54 6.05
N LEU A 98 -8.72 -1.44 5.34
CA LEU A 98 -9.64 -0.92 4.32
C LEU A 98 -9.90 -1.95 3.22
N LEU A 99 -8.86 -2.66 2.74
CA LEU A 99 -9.02 -3.70 1.74
C LEU A 99 -9.84 -4.90 2.26
N ASN A 100 -9.73 -5.24 3.54
CA ASN A 100 -10.58 -6.26 4.16
C ASN A 100 -12.06 -5.86 4.22
N GLU A 101 -12.36 -4.56 4.24
CA GLU A 101 -13.72 -4.02 4.23
C GLU A 101 -14.24 -3.77 2.80
N TYR A 102 -13.38 -3.86 1.78
CA TYR A 102 -13.73 -3.67 0.38
C TYR A 102 -14.56 -4.86 -0.15
N SER A 103 -15.85 -4.62 -0.38
CA SER A 103 -16.83 -5.68 -0.64
C SER A 103 -17.23 -5.88 -2.10
N LYS A 104 -16.69 -5.10 -3.04
CA LYS A 104 -17.06 -5.20 -4.46
C LYS A 104 -16.20 -6.24 -5.19
N PHE A 105 -16.77 -6.78 -6.27
CA PHE A 105 -16.00 -7.51 -7.27
C PHE A 105 -15.51 -6.55 -8.35
N ALA A 106 -14.20 -6.46 -8.52
CA ALA A 106 -13.57 -5.65 -9.56
C ALA A 106 -12.25 -6.27 -10.04
N HIS A 107 -11.67 -5.72 -11.10
CA HIS A 107 -10.31 -6.06 -11.51
C HIS A 107 -9.32 -5.61 -10.40
N PRO A 108 -8.24 -6.36 -10.09
CA PRO A 108 -7.31 -5.99 -9.02
C PRO A 108 -6.74 -4.57 -9.12
N ILE A 109 -6.47 -4.10 -10.34
CA ILE A 109 -6.00 -2.72 -10.59
C ILE A 109 -7.10 -1.71 -10.29
N ASP A 110 -8.35 -2.00 -10.65
CA ASP A 110 -9.47 -1.10 -10.40
C ASP A 110 -9.76 -0.98 -8.89
N ILE A 111 -9.58 -2.06 -8.12
CA ILE A 111 -9.66 -2.02 -6.64
C ILE A 111 -8.66 -0.99 -6.08
N PHE A 112 -7.42 -1.01 -6.58
CA PHE A 112 -6.41 -0.04 -6.15
C PHE A 112 -6.79 1.38 -6.57
N LEU A 113 -7.16 1.60 -7.83
CA LEU A 113 -7.55 2.92 -8.33
C LEU A 113 -8.78 3.49 -7.60
N GLU A 114 -9.77 2.66 -7.26
CA GLU A 114 -10.95 3.06 -6.49
C GLU A 114 -10.63 3.41 -5.03
N THR A 115 -9.51 2.93 -4.48
CA THR A 115 -9.13 3.11 -3.07
C THR A 115 -7.93 4.03 -2.88
N GLU A 116 -7.41 4.62 -3.97
CA GLU A 116 -6.23 5.48 -3.97
C GLU A 116 -6.46 6.76 -3.14
N ASP A 117 -7.65 7.36 -3.24
CA ASP A 117 -7.99 8.55 -2.46
C ASP A 117 -8.10 8.23 -0.96
N GLU A 118 -8.64 7.08 -0.59
CA GLU A 118 -8.65 6.61 0.79
C GLU A 118 -7.24 6.32 1.30
N LEU A 119 -6.34 5.75 0.47
CA LEU A 119 -4.94 5.57 0.83
C LEU A 119 -4.28 6.93 1.16
N LYS A 120 -4.49 7.96 0.32
CA LYS A 120 -4.00 9.32 0.59
C LYS A 120 -4.56 9.91 1.89
N ARG A 121 -5.85 9.69 2.17
CA ARG A 121 -6.49 10.11 3.42
C ARG A 121 -5.89 9.38 4.63
N ILE A 122 -5.69 8.07 4.54
CA ILE A 122 -5.06 7.24 5.58
C ILE A 122 -3.65 7.77 5.87
N THR A 123 -2.84 8.01 4.83
CA THR A 123 -1.50 8.59 4.96
C THR A 123 -1.53 9.90 5.74
N THR A 124 -2.42 10.83 5.36
CA THR A 124 -2.58 12.11 6.03
C THR A 124 -2.96 11.93 7.51
N GLN A 125 -3.92 11.06 7.81
CA GLN A 125 -4.40 10.81 9.18
C GLN A 125 -3.32 10.17 10.06
N VAL A 126 -2.60 9.17 9.53
CA VAL A 126 -1.50 8.52 10.24
C VAL A 126 -0.39 9.54 10.54
N CYS A 127 -0.06 10.38 9.57
CA CYS A 127 0.98 11.39 9.74
C CYS A 127 0.62 12.46 10.77
N GLN A 128 -0.63 12.93 10.77
CA GLN A 128 -1.14 13.82 11.82
C GLN A 128 -1.12 13.14 13.21
N ARG A 129 -1.61 11.90 13.29
CA ARG A 129 -1.65 11.11 14.53
C ARG A 129 -0.27 10.88 15.13
N LEU A 130 0.74 10.72 14.27
CA LEU A 130 2.14 10.48 14.67
C LEU A 130 2.99 11.75 14.73
N GLY A 131 2.43 12.93 14.47
CA GLY A 131 3.14 14.22 14.59
C GLY A 131 4.18 14.47 13.49
N THR A 132 3.97 13.94 12.29
CA THR A 132 4.93 13.97 11.17
C THR A 132 4.41 14.91 10.08
N TYR A 133 4.91 16.14 10.02
CA TYR A 133 4.38 17.19 9.14
C TYR A 133 4.92 17.15 7.70
N GLU A 134 6.06 16.51 7.45
CA GLU A 134 6.65 16.42 6.10
C GLU A 134 5.92 15.42 5.18
N CYS A 135 5.00 14.67 5.76
CA CYS A 135 4.27 13.61 5.09
C CYS A 135 3.12 14.14 4.20
N THR A 136 2.96 15.43 3.99
CA THR A 136 1.82 15.96 3.22
C THR A 136 2.22 16.69 1.95
N GLU A 137 3.52 16.93 1.72
CA GLU A 137 3.95 17.85 0.66
C GLU A 137 4.15 17.18 -0.70
N GLU A 138 4.65 15.94 -0.83
CA GLU A 138 4.79 15.27 -2.15
C GLU A 138 4.86 13.72 -2.06
N TRP A 139 3.76 13.03 -1.71
CA TRP A 139 3.69 11.57 -1.86
C TRP A 139 3.21 11.19 -3.26
N HIS A 140 4.15 11.05 -4.19
CA HIS A 140 3.88 10.59 -5.56
C HIS A 140 4.41 9.16 -5.85
N PHE A 141 4.76 8.39 -4.81
CA PHE A 141 5.47 7.11 -4.96
C PHE A 141 4.81 5.92 -4.25
N PHE A 142 3.48 5.90 -4.18
CA PHE A 142 2.74 4.64 -4.19
C PHE A 142 2.05 4.47 -5.53
#